data_AF-A0A1E5UH04-F1
#
_entry.id   AF-A0A1E5UH04-F1
#
_cell.length_a   1.000
_cell.length_b   1.000
_cell.length_c   1.000
_cell.angle_alpha   90.00
_cell.angle_beta   90.00
_cell.angle_gamma   90.00
#
_symmetry.space_group_name_H-M   'P 1'
#
loop_
_entity.id
_entity.type
_entity.pdbx_description
1 polymer ?
#
loop_
_entity_poly.entity_id
_entity_poly.type
_entity_poly.pdbx_seq_one_letter_code
_entity_poly.pdbx_strand_id
1 'polypeptide(L)'
;MDFMKKLIAIFTVLSLISCKKEVQTFSKNITIIQDSVQNLKIKNIKEKDYATSNIMYIGKIKDSLELLDNLFLPPPPEPLVSSNEDKKWKKYRLKKEMIWEDLMKYLKDFHKYQLIKKGNITLEFNEKDTIISFDDINLDYYKSFPIYIKNVSKDTLSLGTEGYFPLILEAKNKKGKWIEVNKFPYNCGSFFKLVCLPPNEIIITSMFHYKGNYKTKLRFKILDFVSREYDGSINEEQFR
;
A
#
# COMPACT_ATOMS: atom_id res chain seq x y z
N MET A 1 -34.89 40.92 26.76
CA MET A 1 -33.42 40.85 26.58
C MET A 1 -32.85 39.42 26.68
N ASP A 2 -33.59 38.47 27.28
CA ASP A 2 -33.09 37.11 27.54
C ASP A 2 -33.29 36.12 26.37
N PHE A 3 -34.31 36.35 25.54
CA PHE A 3 -34.60 35.53 24.35
C PHE A 3 -33.55 35.70 23.24
N MET A 4 -33.07 36.93 23.01
CA MET A 4 -31.99 37.21 22.05
C MET A 4 -30.67 36.58 22.46
N LYS A 5 -30.35 36.51 23.76
CA LYS A 5 -29.13 35.84 24.25
C LYS A 5 -29.18 34.32 24.04
N LYS A 6 -30.36 33.70 24.22
CA LYS A 6 -30.57 32.27 23.91
C LYS A 6 -30.46 31.97 22.40
N LEU A 7 -30.96 32.86 21.54
CA LEU A 7 -30.84 32.71 20.08
C LEU A 7 -29.39 32.84 19.59
N ILE A 8 -28.62 33.77 20.14
CA ILE A 8 -27.19 33.93 19.82
C ILE A 8 -26.38 32.72 20.32
N ALA A 9 -26.71 32.17 21.49
CA ALA A 9 -26.10 30.95 22.02
C ALA A 9 -26.37 29.71 21.15
N ILE A 10 -27.57 29.58 20.60
CA ILE A 10 -27.93 28.46 19.70
C ILE A 10 -27.21 28.57 18.36
N PHE A 11 -27.08 29.78 17.78
CA PHE A 11 -26.34 29.99 16.54
C PHE A 11 -24.83 29.76 16.71
N THR A 12 -24.26 30.10 17.87
CA THR A 12 -22.84 29.83 18.16
C THR A 12 -22.57 28.33 18.36
N VAL A 13 -23.47 27.59 19.03
CA VAL A 13 -23.37 26.12 19.16
C VAL A 13 -23.54 25.40 17.81
N LEU A 14 -24.42 25.87 16.94
CA LEU A 14 -24.60 25.30 15.59
C LEU A 14 -23.41 25.60 14.65
N SER A 15 -22.71 26.73 14.83
CA SER A 15 -21.51 27.06 14.05
C SER A 15 -20.28 26.20 14.39
N LEU A 16 -20.28 25.54 15.55
CA LEU A 16 -19.22 24.60 15.97
C LEU A 16 -19.43 23.19 15.42
N ILE A 17 -20.59 22.89 14.82
CA ILE A 17 -20.77 21.72 13.97
C ILE A 17 -20.17 22.06 12.59
N SER A 18 -18.86 22.30 12.59
CA SER A 18 -18.07 22.23 11.38
C SER A 18 -18.14 20.78 10.91
N CYS A 19 -19.10 20.50 10.02
CA CYS A 19 -19.10 19.29 9.20
C CYS A 19 -17.68 19.14 8.68
N LYS A 20 -16.96 18.13 9.19
CA LYS A 20 -15.70 17.68 8.58
C LYS A 20 -16.08 17.31 7.16
N LYS A 21 -15.85 18.23 6.22
CA LYS A 21 -16.03 17.98 4.80
C LYS A 21 -15.16 16.76 4.53
N GLU A 22 -15.79 15.64 4.25
CA GLU A 22 -15.10 14.38 3.98
C GLU A 22 -14.15 14.70 2.82
N VAL A 23 -12.84 14.67 3.08
CA VAL A 23 -11.85 14.96 2.03
C VAL A 23 -12.10 13.91 0.96
N GLN A 24 -12.51 14.34 -0.23
CA GLN A 24 -12.79 13.44 -1.33
C GLN A 24 -11.47 12.79 -1.76
N THR A 25 -11.27 11.52 -1.38
CA THR A 25 -10.09 10.73 -1.73
C THR A 25 -10.33 10.04 -3.08
N PHE A 26 -9.28 9.90 -3.89
CA PHE A 26 -9.42 9.21 -5.18
C PHE A 26 -9.63 7.70 -5.00
N SER A 27 -9.13 7.13 -3.90
CA SER A 27 -9.25 5.71 -3.59
C SER A 27 -10.68 5.25 -3.35
N LYS A 28 -11.58 6.13 -2.88
CA LYS A 28 -12.97 5.79 -2.49
C LYS A 28 -13.81 5.27 -3.67
N ASN A 29 -13.43 5.62 -4.90
CA ASN A 29 -14.14 5.22 -6.11
C ASN A 29 -13.57 3.97 -6.77
N ILE A 30 -12.51 3.37 -6.20
CA ILE A 30 -11.83 2.21 -6.77
C ILE A 30 -12.37 0.94 -6.12
N THR A 31 -13.02 0.09 -6.92
CA THR A 31 -13.42 -1.26 -6.53
C THR A 31 -12.27 -2.23 -6.78
N ILE A 32 -11.83 -2.92 -5.73
CA ILE A 32 -10.79 -3.94 -5.81
C ILE A 32 -11.42 -5.32 -6.03
N ILE A 33 -10.95 -6.04 -7.04
CA ILE A 33 -11.38 -7.41 -7.38
C ILE A 33 -10.25 -8.39 -7.01
N GLN A 34 -10.58 -9.38 -6.18
CA GLN A 34 -9.65 -10.41 -5.69
C GLN A 34 -10.28 -11.81 -5.67
N ASP A 35 -10.91 -12.22 -6.77
CA ASP A 35 -11.63 -13.49 -6.83
C ASP A 35 -10.73 -14.72 -6.59
N SER A 36 -9.47 -14.61 -6.98
CA SER A 36 -8.53 -15.74 -6.96
C SER A 36 -8.06 -16.19 -5.56
N VAL A 37 -8.38 -15.40 -4.53
CA VAL A 37 -7.95 -15.61 -3.13
C VAL A 37 -9.13 -15.85 -2.17
N GLN A 38 -10.38 -15.84 -2.65
CA GLN A 38 -11.58 -15.98 -1.82
C GLN A 38 -11.65 -17.31 -1.04
N ASN A 39 -11.06 -18.37 -1.58
CA ASN A 39 -11.08 -19.72 -0.99
C ASN A 39 -9.80 -20.09 -0.22
N LEU A 40 -8.88 -19.14 -0.02
CA LEU A 40 -7.60 -19.41 0.62
C LEU A 40 -7.71 -19.32 2.14
N LYS A 41 -6.86 -20.09 2.83
CA LYS A 41 -6.71 -19.99 4.28
C LYS A 41 -5.97 -18.69 4.62
N ILE A 42 -6.73 -17.69 5.08
CA ILE A 42 -6.18 -16.39 5.46
C ILE A 42 -5.72 -16.43 6.91
N LYS A 43 -4.45 -16.10 7.16
CA LYS A 43 -3.90 -15.98 8.51
C LYS A 43 -4.13 -14.55 9.04
N ASN A 44 -4.31 -14.47 10.37
CA ASN A 44 -4.20 -13.20 11.07
C ASN A 44 -2.76 -13.06 11.54
N ILE A 45 -2.19 -11.87 11.37
CA ILE A 45 -0.79 -11.61 11.73
C ILE A 45 -0.62 -11.72 13.23
N LYS A 46 0.33 -12.56 13.64
CA LYS A 46 0.88 -12.63 14.99
C LYS A 46 2.40 -12.69 14.88
N GLU A 47 3.01 -11.56 15.24
CA GLU A 47 4.42 -11.38 15.63
C GLU A 47 5.50 -11.48 14.54
N LYS A 48 6.28 -10.38 14.43
CA LYS A 48 7.59 -10.28 13.78
C LYS A 48 7.68 -10.60 12.30
N ASP A 49 6.56 -10.66 11.58
CA ASP A 49 6.60 -10.83 10.14
C ASP A 49 7.24 -9.61 9.46
N TYR A 50 8.30 -9.90 8.71
CA TYR A 50 8.87 -9.03 7.68
C TYR A 50 7.76 -8.71 6.69
N ALA A 51 7.16 -7.52 6.75
CA ALA A 51 6.17 -7.14 5.75
C ALA A 51 6.88 -6.84 4.43
N THR A 52 6.65 -7.69 3.44
CA THR A 52 6.93 -7.36 2.05
C THR A 52 5.77 -6.53 1.50
N SER A 53 6.04 -5.27 1.17
CA SER A 53 5.06 -4.43 0.47
C SER A 53 5.07 -4.77 -1.00
N ASN A 54 4.34 -5.82 -1.36
CA ASN A 54 4.21 -6.25 -2.73
C ASN A 54 3.45 -5.21 -3.55
N ILE A 55 3.97 -4.85 -4.72
CA ILE A 55 3.19 -4.10 -5.70
C ILE A 55 2.19 -5.08 -6.30
N MET A 56 0.91 -4.78 -6.14
CA MET A 56 -0.20 -5.61 -6.59
C MET A 56 -0.85 -5.05 -7.87
N TYR A 57 -0.64 -3.75 -8.12
CA TYR A 57 -1.10 -3.05 -9.31
C TYR A 57 -0.19 -1.86 -9.60
N ILE A 58 0.06 -1.61 -10.88
CA ILE A 58 0.60 -0.35 -11.39
C ILE A 58 -0.09 0.00 -12.70
N GLY A 59 -0.53 1.25 -12.85
CA GLY A 59 -1.16 1.73 -14.08
C GLY A 59 -2.21 2.82 -13.86
N LYS A 60 -3.04 3.02 -14.89
CA LYS A 60 -4.12 4.03 -14.89
C LYS A 60 -5.20 3.75 -13.84
N ILE A 61 -5.72 4.81 -13.24
CA ILE A 61 -6.91 4.73 -12.37
C ILE A 61 -8.11 4.23 -13.19
N LYS A 62 -8.83 3.25 -12.65
CA LYS A 62 -10.09 2.72 -13.19
C LYS A 62 -11.06 2.45 -12.04
N ASP A 63 -12.35 2.42 -12.34
CA ASP A 63 -13.41 2.15 -11.35
C ASP A 63 -13.30 0.76 -10.75
N SER A 64 -12.79 -0.22 -11.51
CA SER A 64 -12.57 -1.58 -11.07
C SER A 64 -11.16 -2.06 -11.43
N LEU A 65 -10.44 -2.60 -10.44
CA LEU A 65 -9.07 -3.06 -10.57
C LEU A 65 -8.90 -4.47 -10.00
N GLU A 66 -8.46 -5.41 -10.84
CA GLU A 66 -8.07 -6.76 -10.41
C GLU A 66 -6.62 -6.76 -9.96
N LEU A 67 -6.38 -7.06 -8.69
CA LEU A 67 -5.04 -7.11 -8.08
C LEU A 67 -4.33 -8.44 -8.37
N LEU A 68 -3.00 -8.37 -8.43
CA LEU A 68 -2.12 -9.54 -8.45
C LEU A 68 -1.48 -9.74 -7.06
N ASP A 69 -1.11 -10.97 -6.72
CA ASP A 69 -0.46 -11.29 -5.43
C ASP A 69 0.88 -10.55 -5.26
N ASN A 70 1.76 -10.66 -6.26
CA ASN A 70 2.96 -9.84 -6.42
C ASN A 70 3.28 -9.70 -7.91
N LEU A 71 3.24 -8.47 -8.43
CA LEU A 71 3.50 -8.16 -9.83
C LEU A 71 4.88 -8.66 -10.31
N PHE A 72 5.84 -8.81 -9.40
CA PHE A 72 7.23 -9.14 -9.73
C PHE A 72 7.65 -10.57 -9.35
N LEU A 73 6.83 -11.38 -8.69
CA LEU A 73 7.18 -12.80 -8.42
C LEU A 73 7.21 -13.63 -9.71
N PRO A 74 8.28 -14.39 -10.00
CA PRO A 74 8.26 -15.33 -11.11
C PRO A 74 7.15 -16.36 -10.89
N PRO A 75 6.49 -16.86 -11.96
CA PRO A 75 5.55 -17.97 -11.84
C PRO A 75 6.27 -19.20 -11.28
N PRO A 76 5.56 -20.10 -10.56
CA PRO A 76 6.14 -21.37 -10.14
C PRO A 76 6.67 -22.16 -11.35
N PRO A 77 7.80 -22.88 -11.22
CA PRO A 77 8.34 -23.68 -12.31
C PRO A 77 7.41 -24.85 -12.68
N GLU A 78 7.23 -25.10 -13.98
CA GLU A 78 6.54 -26.29 -14.48
C GLU A 78 7.36 -27.55 -14.12
N PRO A 79 6.79 -28.69 -13.64
CA PRO A 79 5.41 -29.16 -13.76
C PRO A 79 4.67 -29.30 -12.41
N LEU A 80 4.96 -28.44 -11.42
CA LEU A 80 4.40 -28.55 -10.06
C LEU A 80 2.89 -28.22 -9.95
N VAL A 81 2.19 -28.07 -11.07
CA VAL A 81 0.90 -27.40 -11.15
C VAL A 81 -0.12 -28.33 -11.79
N SER A 82 -1.27 -28.51 -11.16
CA SER A 82 -2.37 -29.32 -11.72
C SER A 82 -3.05 -28.61 -12.90
N SER A 83 -3.72 -29.35 -13.80
CA SER A 83 -4.29 -28.82 -15.06
C SER A 83 -5.30 -27.66 -14.90
N ASN A 84 -5.94 -27.50 -13.73
CA ASN A 84 -6.80 -26.36 -13.43
C ASN A 84 -6.01 -25.16 -12.90
N GLU A 85 -4.96 -25.40 -12.12
CA GLU A 85 -4.04 -24.35 -11.70
C GLU A 85 -3.26 -23.81 -12.91
N ASP A 86 -2.96 -24.64 -13.91
CA ASP A 86 -2.32 -24.24 -15.17
C ASP A 86 -3.11 -23.15 -15.90
N LYS A 87 -4.44 -23.23 -15.93
CA LYS A 87 -5.29 -22.19 -16.54
C LYS A 87 -5.22 -20.87 -15.78
N LYS A 88 -5.23 -20.92 -14.43
CA LYS A 88 -5.07 -19.74 -13.56
C LYS A 88 -3.70 -19.10 -13.78
N TRP A 89 -2.63 -19.90 -13.74
CA TRP A 89 -1.26 -19.44 -13.95
C TRP A 89 -1.00 -18.96 -15.38
N LYS A 90 -1.67 -19.52 -16.39
CA LYS A 90 -1.62 -19.03 -17.78
C LYS A 90 -2.23 -17.63 -17.91
N LYS A 91 -3.42 -17.39 -17.37
CA LYS A 91 -4.02 -16.03 -17.34
C LYS A 91 -3.12 -15.05 -16.57
N TYR A 92 -2.57 -15.49 -15.43
CA TYR A 92 -1.66 -14.70 -14.61
C TYR A 92 -0.38 -14.31 -15.37
N ARG A 93 0.26 -15.27 -16.06
CA ARG A 93 1.44 -15.03 -16.91
C ARG A 93 1.16 -14.00 -17.98
N LEU A 94 0.09 -14.16 -18.76
CA LEU A 94 -0.27 -13.22 -19.84
C LEU A 94 -0.49 -11.79 -19.32
N LYS A 95 -1.21 -11.65 -18.20
CA LYS A 95 -1.47 -10.33 -17.61
C LYS A 95 -0.17 -9.68 -17.11
N LYS A 96 0.73 -10.47 -16.53
CA LYS A 96 2.03 -9.99 -16.07
C LYS A 96 2.93 -9.59 -17.23
N GLU A 97 2.99 -10.38 -18.31
CA GLU A 97 3.76 -10.07 -19.52
C GLU A 97 3.32 -8.74 -20.13
N MET A 98 2.02 -8.52 -20.30
CA MET A 98 1.47 -7.26 -20.82
C MET A 98 1.87 -6.06 -19.95
N ILE A 99 1.74 -6.19 -18.62
CA ILE A 99 2.19 -5.15 -17.69
C ILE A 99 3.71 -4.93 -17.80
N TRP A 100 4.49 -6.00 -17.96
CA TRP A 100 5.94 -5.91 -18.08
C TRP A 100 6.34 -5.16 -19.35
N GLU A 101 5.71 -5.43 -20.48
CA GLU A 101 5.97 -4.70 -21.73
C GLU A 101 5.73 -3.19 -21.56
N ASP A 102 4.61 -2.82 -20.92
CA ASP A 102 4.28 -1.42 -20.62
C ASP A 102 5.33 -0.77 -19.68
N LEU A 103 5.76 -1.50 -18.64
CA LEU A 103 6.77 -1.01 -17.70
C LEU A 103 8.15 -0.86 -18.36
N MET A 104 8.54 -1.81 -19.21
CA MET A 104 9.84 -1.81 -19.91
C MET A 104 10.03 -0.57 -20.79
N LYS A 105 8.94 0.02 -21.29
CA LYS A 105 8.99 1.31 -22.01
C LYS A 105 9.60 2.41 -21.15
N TYR A 106 9.21 2.47 -19.87
CA TYR A 106 9.70 3.50 -18.94
C TYR A 106 11.08 3.16 -18.39
N LEU A 107 11.37 1.88 -18.19
CA LEU A 107 12.64 1.45 -17.60
C LEU A 107 13.87 1.84 -18.40
N LYS A 108 13.78 2.01 -19.73
CA LYS A 108 14.93 2.44 -20.55
C LYS A 108 15.49 3.80 -20.12
N ASP A 109 14.62 4.68 -19.64
CA ASP A 109 14.95 6.06 -19.27
C ASP A 109 14.91 6.31 -17.76
N PHE A 110 14.92 5.24 -16.94
CA PHE A 110 14.71 5.35 -15.48
C PHE A 110 15.66 6.33 -14.78
N HIS A 111 16.90 6.42 -15.27
CA HIS A 111 17.96 7.28 -14.76
C HIS A 111 17.68 8.78 -14.96
N LYS A 112 16.74 9.13 -15.86
CA LYS A 112 16.32 10.51 -16.13
C LYS A 112 15.16 10.95 -15.24
N TYR A 113 14.48 10.01 -14.59
CA TYR A 113 13.28 10.30 -13.82
C TYR A 113 13.61 10.78 -12.43
N GLN A 114 12.81 11.72 -11.95
CA GLN A 114 12.92 12.23 -10.60
C GLN A 114 12.49 11.15 -9.58
N LEU A 115 13.22 11.05 -8.46
CA LEU A 115 12.78 10.23 -7.33
C LEU A 115 11.47 10.75 -6.73
N ILE A 116 10.67 9.83 -6.20
CA ILE A 116 9.51 10.16 -5.38
C ILE A 116 9.96 11.02 -4.19
N LYS A 117 9.25 12.13 -4.00
CA LYS A 117 9.40 13.02 -2.86
C LYS A 117 8.05 13.60 -2.46
N LYS A 118 8.00 14.22 -1.29
CA LYS A 118 6.84 14.99 -0.83
C LYS A 118 6.44 16.04 -1.87
N GLY A 119 5.17 16.06 -2.25
CA GLY A 119 4.59 17.01 -3.22
C GLY A 119 4.40 16.45 -4.63
N ASN A 120 5.13 15.40 -5.03
CA ASN A 120 4.98 14.78 -6.34
C ASN A 120 4.04 13.56 -6.31
N ILE A 121 3.73 13.06 -5.12
CA ILE A 121 2.79 11.97 -4.91
C ILE A 121 1.71 12.31 -3.90
N THR A 122 0.58 11.61 -4.03
CA THR A 122 -0.43 11.47 -2.99
C THR A 122 -0.44 10.03 -2.52
N LEU A 123 -0.44 9.80 -1.21
CA LEU A 123 -0.60 8.48 -0.60
C LEU A 123 -1.93 8.45 0.15
N GLU A 124 -2.81 7.54 -0.23
CA GLU A 124 -4.12 7.32 0.40
C GLU A 124 -4.22 5.90 0.94
N PHE A 125 -4.85 5.78 2.10
CA PHE A 125 -5.20 4.52 2.72
C PHE A 125 -6.35 4.75 3.71
N ASN A 126 -7.10 3.70 3.98
CA ASN A 126 -8.14 3.66 4.98
C ASN A 126 -7.93 2.40 5.81
N GLU A 127 -7.80 2.57 7.13
CA GLU A 127 -7.48 1.50 8.07
C GLU A 127 -8.60 0.48 8.21
N LYS A 128 -9.80 0.79 7.70
CA LYS A 128 -10.94 -0.14 7.68
C LYS A 128 -11.00 -0.97 6.41
N ASP A 129 -10.35 -0.52 5.34
CA ASP A 129 -10.36 -1.24 4.08
C ASP A 129 -9.49 -2.49 4.22
N THR A 130 -9.93 -3.58 3.60
CA THR A 130 -9.23 -4.86 3.69
C THR A 130 -9.09 -5.49 2.32
N ILE A 131 -7.87 -5.90 2.02
CA ILE A 131 -7.48 -6.74 0.90
C ILE A 131 -6.72 -7.95 1.44
N ILE A 132 -6.52 -8.94 0.58
CA ILE A 132 -5.65 -10.08 0.86
C ILE A 132 -4.32 -9.86 0.17
N SER A 133 -3.22 -9.96 0.90
CA SER A 133 -1.86 -9.88 0.37
C SER A 133 -1.12 -11.19 0.61
N PHE A 134 -0.29 -11.59 -0.34
CA PHE A 134 0.63 -12.71 -0.19
C PHE A 134 1.94 -12.25 0.45
N ASP A 135 2.44 -13.02 1.41
CA ASP A 135 3.76 -12.87 2.00
C ASP A 135 4.74 -13.83 1.34
N ASP A 136 5.68 -13.27 0.59
CA ASP A 136 6.68 -14.03 -0.17
C ASP A 136 7.64 -14.83 0.74
N ILE A 137 7.77 -14.45 2.02
CA ILE A 137 8.73 -15.07 2.95
C ILE A 137 8.11 -16.29 3.62
N ASN A 138 6.94 -16.10 4.21
CA ASN A 138 6.23 -17.17 4.91
C ASN A 138 5.39 -18.04 3.96
N LEU A 139 5.23 -17.61 2.70
CA LEU A 139 4.39 -18.26 1.69
C LEU A 139 2.92 -18.37 2.14
N ASP A 140 2.41 -17.31 2.75
CA ASP A 140 1.11 -17.25 3.41
C ASP A 140 0.28 -16.05 2.93
N TYR A 141 -1.03 -16.10 3.14
CA TYR A 141 -1.95 -15.01 2.82
C TYR A 141 -2.46 -14.32 4.09
N TYR A 142 -2.40 -12.99 4.09
CA TYR A 142 -2.75 -12.16 5.23
C TYR A 142 -3.77 -11.09 4.89
N LYS A 143 -4.55 -10.68 5.90
CA LYS A 143 -5.37 -9.48 5.81
C LYS A 143 -4.50 -8.24 5.90
N SER A 144 -4.68 -7.35 4.94
CA SER A 144 -3.92 -6.11 4.79
C SER A 144 -4.86 -4.99 4.40
N PHE A 145 -4.44 -3.74 4.57
CA PHE A 145 -5.15 -2.61 3.99
C PHE A 145 -4.45 -2.18 2.70
N PRO A 146 -5.22 -1.77 1.67
CA PRO A 146 -4.66 -1.24 0.44
C PRO A 146 -4.03 0.12 0.69
N ILE A 147 -2.85 0.32 0.12
CA ILE A 147 -2.17 1.62 0.07
C ILE A 147 -2.09 2.06 -1.39
N TYR A 148 -2.69 3.21 -1.67
CA TYR A 148 -2.75 3.80 -2.99
C TYR A 148 -1.73 4.92 -3.07
N ILE A 149 -0.88 4.89 -4.10
CA ILE A 149 0.13 5.91 -4.34
C ILE A 149 -0.10 6.45 -5.73
N LYS A 150 -0.45 7.73 -5.85
CA LYS A 150 -0.70 8.41 -7.11
C LYS A 150 0.44 9.36 -7.42
N ASN A 151 0.95 9.32 -8.66
CA ASN A 151 1.79 10.40 -9.17
C ASN A 151 0.91 11.60 -9.55
N VAL A 152 1.09 12.70 -8.85
CA VAL A 152 0.39 13.98 -9.10
C VAL A 152 1.28 15.02 -9.78
N SER A 153 2.52 14.65 -10.10
CA SER A 153 3.43 15.47 -10.89
C SER A 153 3.16 15.31 -12.39
N LYS A 154 3.79 16.18 -13.19
CA LYS A 154 3.72 16.14 -14.66
C LYS A 154 4.70 15.15 -15.28
N ASP A 155 5.66 14.67 -14.51
CA ASP A 155 6.76 13.83 -14.97
C ASP A 155 6.62 12.40 -14.45
N THR A 156 7.20 11.45 -15.16
CA THR A 156 7.35 10.08 -14.66
C THR A 156 8.27 10.08 -13.45
N LEU A 157 7.87 9.42 -12.38
CA LEU A 157 8.66 9.28 -11.16
C LEU A 157 9.36 7.92 -11.14
N SER A 158 10.57 7.88 -10.60
CA SER A 158 11.26 6.64 -10.27
C SER A 158 11.14 6.38 -8.77
N LEU A 159 10.96 5.13 -8.40
CA LEU A 159 11.07 4.69 -7.00
C LEU A 159 12.51 4.37 -6.60
N GLY A 160 13.44 4.33 -7.56
CA GLY A 160 14.87 4.33 -7.31
C GLY A 160 15.43 3.15 -6.51
N THR A 161 14.70 2.05 -6.37
CA THR A 161 15.11 0.99 -5.44
C THR A 161 15.89 -0.14 -6.09
N GLU A 162 17.04 -0.43 -5.49
CA GLU A 162 17.71 -1.72 -5.58
C GLU A 162 16.96 -2.72 -4.67
N GLY A 163 16.14 -3.59 -5.26
CA GLY A 163 15.45 -4.66 -4.51
C GLY A 163 13.95 -4.43 -4.30
N TYR A 164 13.54 -4.20 -3.04
CA TYR A 164 12.14 -4.21 -2.61
C TYR A 164 11.48 -2.82 -2.65
N PHE A 165 10.14 -2.80 -2.75
CA PHE A 165 9.36 -1.57 -2.67
C PHE A 165 9.55 -0.90 -1.30
N PRO A 166 9.98 0.38 -1.21
CA PRO A 166 10.49 0.96 0.03
C PRO A 166 9.36 1.53 0.91
N LEU A 167 8.31 0.74 1.15
CA LEU A 167 7.22 1.12 2.04
C LEU A 167 7.52 0.67 3.47
N ILE A 168 7.74 1.64 4.33
CA ILE A 168 8.07 1.46 5.74
C ILE A 168 6.87 1.88 6.59
N LEU A 169 6.49 1.04 7.53
CA LEU A 169 5.62 1.38 8.64
C LEU A 169 6.51 1.86 9.80
N GLU A 170 6.27 3.09 10.25
CA GLU A 170 6.88 3.63 11.46
C GLU A 170 5.85 3.70 12.58
N ALA A 171 6.29 3.41 13.79
CA ALA A 171 5.50 3.51 15.01
C ALA A 171 6.19 4.43 16.02
N LYS A 172 5.38 5.17 16.78
CA LYS A 172 5.90 6.04 17.83
C LYS A 172 6.20 5.21 19.10
N ASN A 173 7.42 5.24 19.60
CA ASN A 173 7.78 4.52 20.83
C ASN A 173 7.41 5.31 22.10
N LYS A 174 7.67 4.73 23.28
CA LYS A 174 7.40 5.35 24.60
C LYS A 174 8.10 6.71 24.80
N LYS A 175 9.19 6.98 24.08
CA LYS A 175 9.93 8.26 24.11
C LYS A 175 9.44 9.26 23.06
N GLY A 176 8.36 8.94 22.34
CA GLY A 176 7.82 9.80 21.29
C GLY A 176 8.61 9.76 19.97
N LYS A 177 9.58 8.85 19.82
CA LYS A 177 10.40 8.73 18.60
C LYS A 177 9.75 7.78 17.60
N TRP A 178 9.83 8.11 16.32
CA TRP A 178 9.42 7.22 15.22
C TRP A 178 10.48 6.15 15.01
N ILE A 179 10.04 4.89 14.99
CA ILE A 179 10.88 3.70 14.80
C ILE A 179 10.22 2.84 13.72
N GLU A 180 11.01 2.36 12.78
CA GLU A 180 10.57 1.45 11.72
C GLU A 180 10.20 0.09 12.34
N VAL A 181 9.04 -0.47 12.01
CA VAL A 181 8.51 -1.70 12.66
C VAL A 181 8.34 -2.88 11.73
N ASN A 182 8.31 -2.66 10.41
CA ASN A 182 8.54 -3.70 9.43
C ASN A 182 10.01 -3.64 9.01
N LYS A 183 10.72 -4.76 9.19
CA LYS A 183 12.07 -4.91 8.62
C LYS A 183 11.90 -5.51 7.22
N PHE A 184 12.67 -5.04 6.25
CA PHE A 184 12.79 -5.73 4.97
C PHE A 184 13.75 -6.91 5.14
N PRO A 185 13.42 -8.11 4.61
CA PRO A 185 14.43 -9.15 4.52
C PRO A 185 15.50 -8.64 3.56
N TYR A 186 16.72 -8.44 4.06
CA TYR A 186 17.87 -8.17 3.19
C TYR A 186 18.21 -9.48 2.47
N ASN A 187 17.44 -9.83 1.44
CA ASN A 187 17.76 -10.98 0.62
C ASN A 187 18.80 -10.54 -0.43
N CYS A 188 20.03 -11.04 -0.28
CA CYS A 188 21.08 -10.94 -1.28
C CYS A 188 20.66 -11.77 -2.51
N GLY A 189 19.83 -11.19 -3.38
CA GLY A 189 19.37 -11.79 -4.63
C GLY A 189 18.96 -10.66 -5.57
N SER A 190 19.77 -10.46 -6.61
CA SER A 190 19.80 -9.30 -7.51
C SER A 190 18.56 -9.14 -8.39
N PHE A 191 17.38 -8.90 -7.82
CA PHE A 191 16.23 -8.40 -8.57
C PHE A 191 16.05 -6.92 -8.28
N PHE A 192 16.77 -6.09 -9.03
CA PHE A 192 16.51 -4.66 -9.11
C PHE A 192 15.11 -4.44 -9.66
N LYS A 193 14.11 -4.26 -8.79
CA LYS A 193 12.78 -3.81 -9.21
C LYS A 193 12.84 -2.30 -9.37
N LEU A 194 13.38 -1.85 -10.51
CA LEU A 194 13.16 -0.48 -10.94
C LEU A 194 11.65 -0.34 -11.20
N VAL A 195 11.01 0.58 -10.50
CA VAL A 195 9.59 0.87 -10.67
C VAL A 195 9.48 2.33 -11.08
N CYS A 196 8.84 2.55 -12.23
CA CYS A 196 8.54 3.88 -12.74
C CYS A 196 7.03 4.10 -12.63
N LEU A 197 6.62 5.28 -12.18
CA LEU A 197 5.23 5.67 -12.02
C LEU A 197 4.91 6.86 -12.93
N PRO A 198 4.25 6.63 -14.08
CA PRO A 198 3.89 7.70 -15.01
C PRO A 198 2.93 8.75 -14.41
N PRO A 199 2.83 9.95 -15.00
CA PRO A 199 1.90 10.99 -14.54
C PRO A 199 0.45 10.50 -14.47
N ASN A 200 -0.24 10.83 -13.38
CA ASN A 200 -1.64 10.45 -13.11
C ASN A 200 -1.94 8.95 -12.99
N GLU A 201 -0.91 8.11 -12.96
CA GLU A 201 -1.03 6.69 -12.68
C GLU A 201 -0.86 6.38 -11.20
N ILE A 202 -1.28 5.18 -10.81
CA ILE A 202 -1.25 4.72 -9.43
C ILE A 202 -0.48 3.41 -9.26
N ILE A 203 0.09 3.26 -8.08
CA ILE A 203 0.51 1.98 -7.52
C ILE A 203 -0.50 1.60 -6.44
N ILE A 204 -0.92 0.34 -6.43
CA ILE A 204 -1.58 -0.26 -5.28
C ILE A 204 -0.62 -1.28 -4.68
N THR A 205 -0.26 -1.04 -3.43
CA THR A 205 0.48 -1.98 -2.60
C THR A 205 -0.33 -2.29 -1.35
N SER A 206 0.23 -3.07 -0.45
CA SER A 206 -0.43 -3.49 0.77
C SER A 206 0.47 -3.32 1.97
N MET A 207 -0.16 -3.09 3.12
CA MET A 207 0.47 -3.28 4.40
C MET A 207 -0.45 -4.07 5.31
N PHE A 208 0.21 -4.94 6.04
CA PHE A 208 -0.33 -5.84 7.03
C PHE A 208 -1.12 -5.11 8.12
N HIS A 209 -2.28 -5.67 8.49
CA HIS A 209 -3.00 -5.26 9.70
C HIS A 209 -2.27 -5.75 10.95
N TYR A 210 -1.20 -5.05 11.32
CA TYR A 210 -0.46 -5.36 12.55
C TYR A 210 -1.37 -5.25 13.78
N LYS A 211 -1.19 -6.20 14.69
CA LYS A 211 -1.87 -6.27 15.98
C LYS A 211 -0.84 -6.57 17.05
N GLY A 212 -1.04 -6.01 18.23
CA GLY A 212 -0.22 -6.36 19.38
C GLY A 212 -0.62 -5.63 20.65
N ASN A 213 0.18 -5.82 21.68
CA ASN A 213 -0.08 -5.30 23.03
C ASN A 213 0.24 -3.80 23.20
N TYR A 214 0.93 -3.17 22.26
CA TYR A 214 1.36 -1.78 22.34
C TYR A 214 0.56 -0.88 21.40
N LYS A 215 -0.38 -0.11 21.97
CA LYS A 215 -1.16 0.90 21.24
C LYS A 215 -0.31 2.15 20.99
N THR A 216 -0.29 2.64 19.75
CA THR A 216 0.53 3.79 19.37
C THR A 216 0.03 4.47 18.10
N LYS A 217 0.65 5.60 17.75
CA LYS A 217 0.53 6.24 16.44
C LYS A 217 1.42 5.55 15.43
N LEU A 218 0.88 5.30 14.26
CA LEU A 218 1.51 4.68 13.12
C LEU A 218 1.51 5.63 11.93
N ARG A 219 2.46 5.47 11.01
CA ARG A 219 2.50 6.18 9.72
C ARG A 219 3.31 5.40 8.68
N PHE A 220 3.05 5.63 7.41
CA PHE A 220 3.85 5.12 6.32
C PHE A 220 4.93 6.11 5.92
N LYS A 221 6.05 5.56 5.48
CA LYS A 221 7.16 6.29 4.89
C LYS A 221 7.59 5.60 3.60
N ILE A 222 7.80 6.40 2.56
CA ILE A 222 8.31 5.96 1.26
C ILE A 222 9.38 6.96 0.85
N LEU A 223 10.65 6.56 0.91
CA LEU A 223 11.77 7.48 0.75
C LEU A 223 11.59 8.72 1.67
N ASP A 224 11.52 9.92 1.08
CA ASP A 224 11.32 11.19 1.80
C ASP A 224 9.85 11.54 2.08
N PHE A 225 8.91 10.75 1.55
CA PHE A 225 7.48 10.95 1.81
C PHE A 225 7.08 10.33 3.15
N VAL A 226 6.27 11.04 3.93
CA VAL A 226 5.64 10.53 5.16
C VAL A 226 4.14 10.78 5.09
N SER A 227 3.35 9.76 5.40
CA SER A 227 1.89 9.82 5.39
C SER A 227 1.30 10.56 6.59
N ARG A 228 -0.02 10.74 6.58
CA ARG A 228 -0.77 11.07 7.80
C ARG A 228 -0.56 9.99 8.88
N GLU A 229 -0.70 10.39 10.13
CA GLU A 229 -0.71 9.47 11.28
C GLU A 229 -2.07 8.76 11.40
N TYR A 230 -2.07 7.58 11.99
CA TYR A 230 -3.26 6.85 12.38
C TYR A 230 -3.05 6.09 13.69
N ASP A 231 -4.14 5.77 14.38
CA ASP A 231 -4.11 4.94 15.58
C ASP A 231 -4.02 3.46 15.22
N GLY A 232 -3.12 2.74 15.88
CA GLY A 232 -2.99 1.31 15.69
C GLY A 232 -2.31 0.63 16.87
N SER A 233 -1.93 -0.63 16.66
CA SER A 233 -1.23 -1.42 17.66
C SER A 233 -0.20 -2.32 17.01
N ILE A 234 0.93 -2.48 17.67
CA ILE A 234 2.01 -3.39 17.32
C ILE A 234 2.39 -4.19 18.56
N ASN A 235 3.24 -5.21 18.41
CA ASN A 235 3.91 -5.78 19.57
C ASN A 235 5.12 -4.93 19.93
N GLU A 236 5.31 -4.65 21.22
CA GLU A 236 6.42 -3.79 21.68
C GLU A 236 7.79 -4.34 21.25
N GLU A 237 7.91 -5.66 21.07
CA GLU A 237 9.12 -6.32 20.58
C GLU A 237 9.50 -5.93 19.15
N GLN A 238 8.59 -5.38 18.34
CA GLN A 238 8.90 -4.88 17.00
C GLN A 238 9.80 -3.64 17.02
N PHE A 239 9.98 -2.99 18.18
CA PHE A 239 10.99 -1.94 18.36
C PHE A 239 12.41 -2.45 18.55
N ARG A 240 12.61 -3.77 18.67
CA ARG A 240 13.92 -4.43 18.85
C ARG A 240 14.36 -5.10 17.55
#